data_AF-A0A8J2L2K9-F1
#
_entry.id   AF-A0A8J2L2K9-F1
#
_cell.length_a   1.000
_cell.length_b   1.000
_cell.length_c   1.000
_cell.angle_alpha   90.00
_cell.angle_beta   90.00
_cell.angle_gamma   90.00
#
_symmetry.space_group_name_H-M   'P 1'
#
loop_
_entity.id
_entity.type
_entity.pdbx_description
1 polymer ?
#
loop_
_entity_poly.entity_id
_entity_poly.type
_entity_poly.pdbx_seq_one_letter_code
_entity_poly.pdbx_strand_id
1 'polypeptide(L)'
;MPKTRQSNDQDDSWEERLIEAVYLRSSIYDLKDPDYSRTKKKNQAWKDVAEEVMKPEAICRTRWRSLRDHFKKKEADMKSGKSGKGLEEGE
;
A
#
# COMPACT_ATOMS: atom_id res chain seq x y z
N MET A 1 8.23 4.68 24.99
CA MET A 1 9.08 3.99 24.00
C MET A 1 8.51 4.24 22.60
N PRO A 2 9.01 5.22 21.83
CA PRO A 2 8.55 5.38 20.45
C PRO A 2 9.32 4.40 19.55
N LYS A 3 8.60 3.50 18.89
CA LYS A 3 9.16 2.66 17.83
C LYS A 3 9.41 3.57 16.64
N THR A 4 10.69 3.87 16.39
CA THR A 4 11.15 4.66 15.25
C THR A 4 10.64 4.02 13.96
N ARG A 5 9.77 4.77 13.28
CA ARG A 5 9.29 4.49 11.94
C ARG A 5 10.49 4.62 11.02
N GLN A 6 11.10 3.49 10.68
CA GLN A 6 12.24 3.44 9.78
C GLN A 6 11.82 4.00 8.41
N SER A 7 12.17 5.26 8.17
CA SER A 7 12.28 5.81 6.82
C SER A 7 13.48 5.14 6.17
N ASN A 8 13.20 4.16 5.31
CA ASN A 8 14.18 3.55 4.45
C ASN A 8 14.03 4.19 3.06
N ASP A 9 14.60 5.38 2.89
CA ASP A 9 14.74 6.15 1.63
C ASP A 9 15.78 5.52 0.68
N GLN A 10 15.76 4.19 0.58
CA GLN A 10 16.58 3.41 -0.33
C GLN A 10 15.74 2.22 -0.79
N ASP A 11 14.71 2.46 -1.62
CA ASP A 11 14.35 1.56 -2.74
C ASP A 11 13.21 2.07 -3.67
N ASP A 12 13.25 3.32 -4.14
CA ASP A 12 12.18 3.85 -5.03
C ASP A 12 11.96 2.96 -6.28
N SER A 13 13.00 2.32 -6.81
CA SER A 13 12.96 1.71 -8.15
C SER A 13 12.17 0.40 -8.27
N TRP A 14 12.22 -0.54 -7.31
CA TRP A 14 11.34 -1.74 -7.41
C TRP A 14 10.00 -1.54 -6.72
N GLU A 15 9.89 -0.54 -5.84
CA GLU A 15 8.60 -0.15 -5.25
C GLU A 15 7.65 0.39 -6.31
N GLU A 16 8.14 1.23 -7.22
CA GLU A 16 7.36 1.68 -8.39
C GLU A 16 6.85 0.49 -9.20
N ARG A 17 7.73 -0.47 -9.51
CA ARG A 17 7.35 -1.70 -10.23
C ARG A 17 6.33 -2.52 -9.46
N LEU A 18 6.45 -2.60 -8.13
CA LEU A 18 5.46 -3.26 -7.27
C LEU A 18 4.10 -2.56 -7.33
N ILE A 19 4.10 -1.23 -7.33
CA ILE A 19 2.88 -0.42 -7.42
C ILE A 19 2.20 -0.69 -8.76
N GLU A 20 2.92 -0.55 -9.88
CA GLU A 20 2.38 -0.81 -11.22
C GLU A 20 1.82 -2.24 -11.35
N ALA A 21 2.58 -3.23 -10.89
CA ALA A 21 2.19 -4.63 -10.90
C ALA A 21 0.89 -4.91 -10.12
N VAL A 22 0.70 -4.23 -8.98
CA VAL A 22 -0.51 -4.36 -8.16
C VAL A 22 -1.68 -3.57 -8.77
N TYR A 23 -1.42 -2.40 -9.35
CA TYR A 23 -2.45 -1.60 -10.04
C TYR A 23 -3.03 -2.33 -11.25
N LEU A 24 -2.21 -3.09 -11.98
CA LEU A 24 -2.67 -3.95 -13.08
C LEU A 24 -3.63 -5.06 -12.60
N ARG A 25 -3.59 -5.39 -11.31
CA ARG A 25 -4.31 -6.51 -10.69
C ARG A 25 -5.27 -5.99 -9.60
N SER A 26 -6.37 -5.37 -10.02
CA SER A 26 -7.44 -4.81 -9.15
C SER A 26 -7.92 -5.78 -8.06
N SER A 27 -7.97 -7.08 -8.35
CA SER A 27 -8.33 -8.15 -7.40
C SER A 27 -7.54 -8.14 -6.07
N ILE A 28 -6.36 -7.52 -6.04
CA ILE A 28 -5.49 -7.47 -4.85
C ILE A 28 -5.85 -6.29 -3.92
N TYR A 29 -6.22 -5.14 -4.48
CA TYR A 29 -6.38 -3.89 -3.72
C TYR A 29 -7.79 -3.31 -3.74
N ASP A 30 -8.58 -3.61 -4.77
CA ASP A 30 -9.94 -3.10 -4.92
C ASP A 30 -10.95 -4.01 -4.23
N LEU A 31 -11.58 -3.47 -3.19
CA LEU A 31 -12.64 -4.13 -2.42
C LEU A 31 -13.97 -4.22 -3.19
N LYS A 32 -14.14 -3.41 -4.24
CA LYS A 32 -15.31 -3.42 -5.11
C LYS A 32 -15.21 -4.44 -6.22
N ASP A 33 -14.02 -5.01 -6.42
CA ASP A 33 -13.79 -6.02 -7.44
C ASP A 33 -14.51 -7.34 -7.04
N PRO A 34 -15.35 -7.91 -7.93
CA PRO A 34 -16.08 -9.15 -7.62
C PRO A 34 -15.15 -10.34 -7.36
N ASP A 35 -13.90 -10.29 -7.83
CA ASP A 35 -12.87 -11.29 -7.58
C ASP A 35 -12.06 -11.03 -6.30
N TYR A 36 -12.26 -9.92 -5.59
CA TYR A 36 -11.62 -9.65 -4.29
C TYR A 36 -11.93 -10.72 -3.24
N SER A 37 -13.13 -11.31 -3.31
CA SER A 37 -13.55 -12.41 -2.45
C SER A 37 -12.84 -13.74 -2.75
N ARG A 38 -12.26 -13.88 -3.95
CA ARG A 38 -11.64 -15.14 -4.40
C ARG A 38 -10.19 -15.20 -3.96
N THR A 39 -9.94 -15.81 -2.80
CA THR A 39 -8.60 -16.03 -2.26
C THR A 39 -7.64 -16.68 -3.26
N LYS A 40 -8.12 -17.61 -4.10
CA LYS A 40 -7.31 -18.25 -5.15
C LYS A 40 -6.77 -17.24 -6.17
N LYS A 41 -7.61 -16.32 -6.66
CA LYS A 41 -7.20 -15.28 -7.61
C LYS A 41 -6.24 -14.29 -6.97
N LYS A 42 -6.47 -13.90 -5.71
CA LYS A 42 -5.55 -13.03 -4.97
C LYS A 42 -4.17 -13.66 -4.80
N ASN A 43 -4.11 -14.92 -4.41
CA ASN A 43 -2.84 -15.63 -4.26
C ASN A 43 -2.12 -15.75 -5.60
N GLN A 44 -2.83 -16.02 -6.69
CA GLN A 44 -2.23 -16.06 -8.01
C GLN A 44 -1.70 -14.69 -8.43
N ALA A 45 -2.50 -13.65 -8.28
CA ALA A 45 -2.12 -12.29 -8.63
C ALA A 45 -0.89 -11.83 -7.83
N TRP A 46 -0.77 -12.19 -6.55
CA TRP A 46 0.43 -11.92 -5.76
C TRP A 46 1.66 -12.71 -6.22
N LYS A 47 1.50 -13.96 -6.67
CA LYS A 47 2.58 -14.73 -7.28
C LYS A 47 3.05 -14.08 -8.56
N ASP A 48 2.13 -13.70 -9.44
CA ASP A 48 2.47 -13.02 -10.69
C ASP A 48 3.24 -11.71 -10.42
N VAL A 49 2.79 -10.91 -9.43
CA VAL A 49 3.51 -9.70 -8.97
C VAL A 49 4.92 -10.05 -8.50
N ALA A 50 5.05 -11.07 -7.64
CA ALA A 50 6.33 -11.52 -7.08
C ALA A 50 7.32 -11.94 -8.18
N GLU A 51 6.84 -12.66 -9.19
CA GLU A 51 7.63 -13.06 -10.37
C GLU A 51 8.04 -11.83 -11.21
N GLU A 52 7.12 -10.88 -11.43
CA GLU A 52 7.34 -9.68 -12.24
C GLU A 52 8.35 -8.70 -11.61
N VAL A 53 8.29 -8.53 -10.28
CA VAL A 53 9.26 -7.71 -9.55
C VAL A 53 10.51 -8.50 -9.12
N MET A 54 10.57 -9.80 -9.40
CA MET A 54 11.62 -10.72 -8.96
C MET A 54 11.89 -10.64 -7.44
N LYS A 55 10.82 -10.57 -6.64
CA LYS A 55 10.89 -10.53 -5.18
C LYS A 55 9.96 -11.58 -4.57
N PRO A 56 10.24 -12.07 -3.35
CA PRO A 56 9.34 -12.99 -2.67
C PRO A 56 8.00 -12.33 -2.37
N GLU A 57 6.92 -13.09 -2.52
CA GLU A 57 5.55 -12.64 -2.24
C GLU A 57 5.41 -12.01 -0.85
N ALA A 58 6.06 -12.59 0.16
CA ALA A 58 6.05 -12.07 1.54
C ALA A 58 6.60 -10.63 1.65
N ILE A 59 7.64 -10.32 0.86
CA ILE A 59 8.26 -9.00 0.82
C ILE A 59 7.33 -8.02 0.08
N CYS A 60 6.79 -8.43 -1.07
CA CYS A 60 5.82 -7.65 -1.84
C CYS A 60 4.60 -7.25 -0.98
N ARG A 61 4.01 -8.21 -0.26
CA ARG A 61 2.85 -7.95 0.61
C ARG A 61 3.19 -6.99 1.75
N THR A 62 4.37 -7.12 2.35
CA THR A 62 4.82 -6.27 3.46
C THR A 62 5.07 -4.85 2.97
N ARG A 63 5.78 -4.70 1.84
CA ARG A 63 6.09 -3.40 1.26
C ARG A 63 4.83 -2.70 0.74
N TRP A 64 3.95 -3.43 0.04
CA TRP A 64 2.66 -2.90 -0.40
C TRP A 64 1.80 -2.40 0.75
N ARG A 65 1.82 -3.06 1.91
CA ARG A 65 1.11 -2.56 3.09
C ARG A 65 1.63 -1.17 3.48
N SER A 66 2.93 -1.01 3.66
CA SER A 66 3.55 0.28 3.97
C SER A 66 3.25 1.35 2.92
N LEU A 67 3.37 0.99 1.63
CA LEU A 67 3.04 1.86 0.50
C LEU A 67 1.57 2.29 0.57
N ARG A 68 0.63 1.34 0.70
CA ARG A 68 -0.80 1.63 0.77
C ARG A 68 -1.16 2.50 1.99
N ASP A 69 -0.51 2.31 3.13
CA ASP A 69 -0.70 3.17 4.30
C ASP A 69 -0.25 4.61 4.03
N HIS A 70 0.86 4.79 3.29
CA HIS A 70 1.31 6.11 2.83
C HIS A 70 0.39 6.72 1.75
N PHE A 71 -0.07 5.91 0.78
CA PHE A 71 -0.97 6.34 -0.31
C PHE A 71 -2.38 6.65 0.19
N LYS A 72 -2.94 5.88 1.14
CA LYS A 72 -4.26 6.17 1.74
C LYS A 72 -4.26 7.49 2.48
N LYS A 73 -3.16 7.84 3.16
CA LYS A 73 -3.03 9.15 3.79
C LYS A 73 -3.02 10.26 2.73
N LYS A 74 -2.32 10.08 1.60
CA LYS A 74 -2.34 11.04 0.49
C LYS A 74 -3.70 11.16 -0.23
N GLU A 75 -4.42 10.06 -0.44
CA GLU A 75 -5.78 10.06 -1.02
C GLU A 75 -6.81 10.68 -0.07
N ALA A 76 -6.69 10.42 1.24
CA ALA A 76 -7.53 11.05 2.25
C ALA A 76 -7.22 12.55 2.37
N ASP A 77 -5.94 12.95 2.34
CA ASP A 77 -5.53 14.36 2.33
C ASP A 77 -5.92 15.06 1.00
N MET A 78 -5.90 14.38 -0.15
CA MET A 78 -6.33 14.96 -1.44
C MET A 78 -7.85 15.06 -1.60
N LYS A 79 -8.63 14.12 -1.03
CA LYS A 79 -10.10 14.25 -0.98
C LYS A 79 -10.59 15.11 0.18
N SER A 80 -9.78 15.25 1.24
CA SER A 80 -10.07 16.12 2.37
C SER A 80 -9.25 17.40 2.25
N GLY A 81 -9.70 18.29 1.36
CA GLY A 81 -9.53 19.73 1.59
C GLY A 81 -10.23 20.12 2.90
N LYS A 82 -9.61 19.81 4.03
CA LYS A 82 -10.01 20.30 5.35
C LYS A 82 -8.77 20.38 6.22
N SER A 83 -8.10 21.52 6.09
CA SER A 83 -7.33 22.11 7.17
C SER A 83 -8.26 22.23 8.39
N GLY A 84 -8.14 21.28 9.31
CA GLY A 84 -8.88 21.21 10.57
C GLY A 84 -7.97 21.67 11.69
N LYS A 85 -8.09 22.95 12.00
CA LYS A 85 -7.42 23.73 13.03
C LYS A 85 -8.03 23.47 14.42
N GLY A 86 -7.17 23.39 15.46
CA GLY A 86 -7.50 23.59 16.89
C GLY A 86 -7.84 22.32 17.68
N LEU A 87 -7.67 22.23 19.00
CA LEU A 87 -7.35 23.23 20.03
C LEU A 87 -7.03 22.50 21.36
N GLU A 88 -6.24 23.14 22.22
CA GLU A 88 -6.41 23.19 23.69
C GLU A 88 -6.03 21.96 24.56
N GLU A 89 -4.81 21.99 25.11
CA GLU A 89 -4.54 21.45 26.45
C GLU A 89 -4.38 22.65 27.39
N GLY A 90 -5.31 22.79 28.32
CA GLY A 90 -5.24 23.70 29.44
C GLY A 90 -5.27 22.90 30.73
N GLU A 91 -4.25 23.09 31.56
CA GLU A 91 -4.32 23.14 33.02
C GLU A 91 -3.38 24.22 33.52
#